data_AF-A0A1J4WY60-F1
#
_entry.id   AF-A0A1J4WY60-F1
#
_cell.length_a   1.000
_cell.length_b   1.000
_cell.length_c   1.000
_cell.angle_alpha   90.00
_cell.angle_beta   90.00
_cell.angle_gamma   90.00
#
_symmetry.space_group_name_H-M   'P 1'
#
loop_
_entity.id
_entity.type
_entity.pdbx_description
1 polymer ?
#
loop_
_entity_poly.entity_id
_entity_poly.type
_entity_poly.pdbx_seq_one_letter_code
_entity_poly.pdbx_strand_id
1 'polypeptide(L)'
;MPLLPAEVERIAELSRLELSDDERDSFRVQLSSILDYVGQLSEVDISEVEPMSHSVPLLNVLRDDVAVGCPEGVRQAVIDAFPERDEDLLKVKAVFS
;
A
#
# COMPACT_ATOMS: atom_id res chain seq x y z
N MET A 1 -13.95 -19.66 1.56
CA MET A 1 -14.49 -19.85 0.17
C MET A 1 -13.36 -19.51 -0.77
N PRO A 2 -13.02 -20.36 -1.76
CA PRO A 2 -11.86 -20.10 -2.60
C PRO A 2 -12.09 -18.87 -3.48
N LEU A 3 -11.05 -18.04 -3.60
CA LEU A 3 -11.06 -16.88 -4.49
C LEU A 3 -11.18 -17.33 -5.95
N LEU A 4 -11.92 -16.55 -6.74
CA LEU A 4 -11.97 -16.69 -8.19
C LEU A 4 -10.72 -16.04 -8.83
N PRO A 5 -10.25 -16.52 -9.98
CA PRO A 5 -9.11 -15.90 -10.68
C PRO A 5 -9.30 -14.39 -10.94
N ALA A 6 -10.53 -13.98 -11.28
CA ALA A 6 -10.87 -12.57 -11.48
C ALA A 6 -10.70 -11.72 -10.21
N GLU A 7 -10.88 -12.28 -9.01
CA GLU A 7 -10.67 -11.57 -7.75
C GLU A 7 -9.16 -11.34 -7.49
N VAL A 8 -8.33 -12.34 -7.80
CA VAL A 8 -6.86 -12.21 -7.71
C VAL A 8 -6.37 -11.15 -8.69
N GLU A 9 -6.86 -11.16 -9.92
CA GLU A 9 -6.52 -10.16 -10.95
C GLU A 9 -6.96 -8.75 -10.52
N ARG A 10 -8.15 -8.62 -9.93
CA ARG A 10 -8.64 -7.34 -9.41
C ARG A 10 -7.76 -6.79 -8.27
N ILE A 11 -7.32 -7.66 -7.35
CA ILE A 11 -6.42 -7.27 -6.27
C ILE A 11 -5.05 -6.85 -6.81
N ALA A 12 -4.52 -7.57 -7.80
CA ALA A 12 -3.27 -7.25 -8.47
C ALA A 12 -3.32 -5.87 -9.15
N GLU A 13 -4.41 -5.58 -9.87
CA GLU A 13 -4.64 -4.29 -10.53
C GLU A 13 -4.66 -3.12 -9.52
N LEU A 14 -5.39 -3.29 -8.41
CA LEU A 14 -5.46 -2.31 -7.31
C LEU A 14 -4.07 -2.08 -6.68
N SER A 15 -3.24 -3.12 -6.64
CA SER A 15 -1.90 -3.10 -6.07
C SER A 15 -0.81 -2.72 -7.07
N ARG A 16 -1.17 -2.45 -8.34
CA ARG A 16 -0.24 -2.18 -9.45
C ARG A 16 0.78 -3.30 -9.68
N LEU A 17 0.35 -4.54 -9.49
CA LEU A 17 1.14 -5.74 -9.74
C LEU A 17 0.70 -6.40 -11.05
N GLU A 18 1.67 -6.68 -11.91
CA GLU A 18 1.48 -7.54 -13.08
C GLU A 18 1.81 -8.98 -12.66
N LEU A 19 0.91 -9.92 -12.97
CA LEU A 19 1.05 -11.32 -12.59
C LEU A 19 1.04 -12.21 -13.84
N SER A 20 1.96 -13.17 -13.89
CA SER A 20 1.91 -14.25 -14.86
C SER A 20 0.76 -15.23 -14.57
N ASP A 21 0.39 -16.05 -15.55
CA ASP A 21 -0.67 -17.06 -15.42
C ASP A 21 -0.39 -18.04 -14.26
N ASP A 22 0.86 -18.51 -14.16
CA ASP A 22 1.29 -19.44 -13.11
C ASP A 22 1.24 -18.79 -11.71
N GLU A 23 1.62 -17.52 -11.60
CA GLU A 23 1.53 -16.75 -10.35
C GLU A 23 0.07 -16.52 -9.94
N ARG A 24 -0.83 -16.25 -10.89
CA ARG A 24 -2.27 -16.08 -10.62
C ARG A 24 -2.86 -17.35 -10.02
N ASP A 25 -2.57 -18.51 -10.60
CA ASP A 25 -3.08 -19.78 -10.10
C ASP A 25 -2.51 -20.15 -8.72
N SER A 26 -1.21 -19.90 -8.52
CA SER A 26 -0.54 -20.11 -7.23
C SER A 26 -1.12 -19.19 -6.14
N PHE A 27 -1.21 -17.88 -6.41
CA PHE A 27 -1.72 -16.91 -5.46
C PHE A 27 -3.18 -17.10 -5.14
N ARG A 28 -4.00 -17.57 -6.09
CA ARG A 28 -5.39 -17.94 -5.80
C ARG A 28 -5.47 -18.94 -4.64
N VAL A 29 -4.66 -20.00 -4.67
CA VAL A 29 -4.65 -21.03 -3.62
C VAL A 29 -4.11 -20.47 -2.30
N GLN A 30 -2.99 -19.75 -2.36
CA GLN A 30 -2.33 -19.22 -1.18
C GLN A 30 -3.18 -18.16 -0.46
N LEU A 31 -3.75 -17.20 -1.20
CA LEU A 31 -4.59 -16.15 -0.64
C LEU A 31 -5.90 -16.72 -0.08
N SER A 32 -6.49 -17.73 -0.73
CA SER A 32 -7.67 -18.42 -0.19
C SER A 32 -7.37 -19.06 1.17
N SER A 33 -6.22 -19.73 1.30
CA SER A 33 -5.78 -20.33 2.56
C SER A 33 -5.58 -19.28 3.66
N ILE A 34 -4.96 -18.14 3.33
CA ILE A 34 -4.76 -17.04 4.28
C ILE A 34 -6.10 -16.47 4.74
N LEU A 35 -7.05 -16.24 3.83
CA LEU A 35 -8.37 -15.72 4.18
C LEU A 35 -9.18 -16.71 5.02
N ASP A 36 -9.11 -18.00 4.70
CA ASP A 36 -9.75 -19.03 5.51
C ASP A 36 -9.14 -19.09 6.93
N TYR A 37 -7.82 -18.90 7.06
CA TYR A 37 -7.15 -18.80 8.37
C TYR A 37 -7.59 -17.54 9.16
N VAL A 38 -7.60 -16.37 8.52
CA VAL A 38 -8.07 -15.12 9.13
C VAL A 38 -9.55 -15.20 9.52
N GLY A 39 -10.35 -15.99 8.79
CA GLY A 39 -11.76 -16.24 9.08
C GLY A 39 -12.02 -16.81 10.48
N GLN A 40 -11.03 -17.45 11.13
CA GLN A 40 -11.14 -17.91 12.52
C GLN A 40 -11.47 -16.76 13.49
N LEU A 41 -11.08 -15.52 13.17
CA LEU A 41 -11.38 -14.35 14.00
C LEU A 41 -12.87 -14.03 14.04
N SER A 42 -13.68 -14.50 13.07
CA SER A 42 -15.13 -14.29 13.04
C SER A 42 -15.90 -15.11 14.09
N GLU A 43 -15.24 -16.08 14.74
CA GLU A 43 -15.84 -16.90 15.81
C GLU A 43 -15.95 -16.14 17.15
N VAL A 44 -15.22 -15.03 17.29
CA VAL A 44 -15.18 -14.23 18.51
C VAL A 44 -16.20 -13.10 18.42
N ASP A 45 -17.09 -13.01 19.41
CA ASP A 45 -18.03 -11.89 19.54
C ASP A 45 -17.30 -10.62 19.98
N ILE A 46 -17.39 -9.60 19.14
CA ILE A 46 -16.79 -8.27 19.34
C ILE A 46 -17.84 -7.14 19.31
N SER A 47 -19.13 -7.47 19.45
CA SER A 47 -20.23 -6.51 19.35
C SER A 47 -20.16 -5.36 20.37
N GLU A 48 -19.47 -5.58 21.50
CA GLU A 48 -19.26 -4.57 22.56
C GLU A 48 -17.83 -3.98 22.57
N VAL A 49 -16.98 -4.32 21.59
CA VAL A 49 -15.58 -3.90 21.55
C VAL A 49 -15.38 -2.82 20.49
N GLU A 50 -14.98 -1.63 20.94
CA GLU A 50 -14.62 -0.53 20.04
C GLU A 50 -13.31 -0.83 19.27
N PRO A 51 -13.24 -0.53 17.96
CA PRO A 51 -12.02 -0.71 17.17
C PRO A 51 -10.85 0.13 17.70
N MET A 52 -9.66 -0.46 17.75
CA MET A 52 -8.43 0.23 18.15
C MET A 52 -7.62 0.66 16.91
N SER A 53 -7.55 1.96 16.62
CA SER A 53 -6.75 2.50 15.50
C SER A 53 -5.31 2.83 15.87
N HIS A 54 -5.07 3.26 17.12
CA HIS A 54 -3.75 3.60 17.65
C HIS A 54 -3.58 2.96 19.02
N SER A 55 -2.40 2.41 19.30
CA SER A 55 -2.07 1.81 20.60
C SER A 55 -1.86 2.85 21.72
N VAL A 56 -1.63 4.11 21.34
CA VAL A 56 -1.40 5.23 22.26
C VAL A 56 -2.41 6.33 21.95
N PRO A 57 -3.01 6.98 22.96
CA PRO A 57 -3.89 8.12 22.73
C PRO A 57 -3.11 9.28 22.14
N LEU A 58 -3.48 9.69 20.93
CA LEU A 58 -2.97 10.90 20.28
C LEU A 58 -4.10 11.92 20.23
N LEU A 59 -3.81 13.14 20.67
CA LEU A 59 -4.76 14.26 20.67
C LEU A 59 -4.07 15.48 20.10
N ASN A 60 -4.61 16.03 19.01
CA ASN A 60 -4.21 17.32 18.43
C ASN A 60 -2.69 17.52 18.35
N VAL A 61 -1.98 16.54 17.78
CA VAL A 61 -0.54 16.64 17.53
C VAL A 61 -0.34 17.54 16.32
N LEU A 62 -0.20 18.84 16.57
CA LEU A 62 -0.02 19.87 15.56
C LEU A 62 1.46 20.20 15.37
N ARG A 63 1.82 20.57 14.13
CA ARG A 63 3.10 21.19 13.79
C ARG A 63 2.89 22.70 13.73
N ASP A 64 3.84 23.49 14.27
CA ASP A 64 3.83 24.94 14.13
C ASP A 64 3.86 25.36 12.65
N ASP A 65 3.13 26.41 12.30
CA ASP A 65 3.11 26.96 10.94
C ASP A 65 4.33 27.86 10.67
N VAL A 66 5.51 27.25 10.73
CA VAL A 66 6.80 27.91 10.44
C VAL A 66 7.39 27.28 9.19
N ALA A 67 7.81 28.13 8.24
CA ALA A 67 8.50 27.70 7.04
C ALA A 67 9.90 27.18 7.39
N VAL A 68 10.18 25.93 7.00
CA VAL A 68 11.50 25.32 7.11
C VAL A 68 12.05 25.12 5.70
N GLY A 69 13.20 25.73 5.39
CA GLY A 69 13.85 25.56 4.10
C GLY A 69 14.35 24.13 3.89
N CYS A 70 14.28 23.64 2.66
CA CYS A 70 14.88 22.34 2.31
C CYS A 70 16.42 22.45 2.34
N PRO A 71 17.13 21.65 3.15
CA PRO A 71 18.59 21.63 3.13
C PRO A 71 19.11 21.20 1.75
N GLU A 72 20.17 21.85 1.26
CA GLU A 72 20.72 21.61 -0.09
C GLU A 72 21.08 20.13 -0.33
N GLY A 73 21.68 19.47 0.66
CA GLY A 73 22.03 18.04 0.58
C GLY A 73 20.82 17.10 0.50
N VAL A 74 19.66 17.49 1.04
CA VAL A 74 18.43 16.69 0.96
C VAL A 74 17.84 16.77 -0.43
N ARG A 75 17.79 17.96 -1.03
CA ARG A 75 17.31 18.14 -2.40
C ARG A 75 18.14 17.29 -3.37
N GLN A 76 19.47 17.37 -3.27
CA GLN A 76 20.35 16.62 -4.15
C GLN A 76 20.19 15.10 -3.97
N ALA A 77 20.08 14.62 -2.73
CA ALA A 77 19.85 13.20 -2.45
C ALA A 77 18.54 12.67 -3.06
N VAL A 78 17.47 13.49 -3.08
CA VAL A 78 16.21 13.12 -3.72
C VAL A 78 16.37 13.02 -5.24
N ILE A 79 17.03 14.01 -5.87
CA ILE A 79 17.25 14.04 -7.33
C ILE A 79 18.14 12.87 -7.77
N ASP A 80 19.13 12.50 -6.96
CA ASP A 80 20.02 11.37 -7.25
C ASP A 80 19.33 10.01 -7.05
N ALA A 81 18.19 9.96 -6.35
CA ALA A 81 17.38 8.76 -6.20
C ALA A 81 16.38 8.55 -7.37
N PHE A 82 16.28 9.47 -8.33
CA PHE A 82 15.38 9.33 -9.47
C PHE A 82 15.84 8.21 -10.42
N PRO A 83 14.95 7.27 -10.80
CA PRO A 83 15.29 6.22 -11.76
C PRO A 83 15.65 6.77 -13.15
N GLU A 84 14.91 7.77 -13.61
CA GLU A 84 15.19 8.55 -14.81
C GLU A 84 14.96 10.03 -14.50
N ARG A 85 15.81 10.91 -15.05
CA ARG A 85 15.67 12.37 -14.86
C ARG A 85 15.90 13.14 -16.14
N ASP A 86 15.26 14.30 -16.22
CA ASP A 86 15.54 15.34 -17.19
C ASP A 86 15.89 16.61 -16.40
N GLU A 87 17.17 16.99 -16.41
CA GLU A 87 17.74 17.97 -15.48
C GLU A 87 17.37 17.63 -14.02
N ASP A 88 16.68 18.55 -13.34
CA ASP A 88 16.26 18.43 -11.94
C ASP A 88 14.86 17.81 -11.78
N LEU A 89 14.26 17.30 -12.86
CA LEU A 89 12.90 16.75 -12.88
C LEU A 89 12.92 15.23 -12.96
N LEU A 90 12.05 14.58 -12.17
CA LEU A 90 11.77 13.15 -12.30
C LEU A 90 11.05 12.90 -13.62
N LYS A 91 11.67 12.11 -14.50
CA LYS A 91 11.10 11.78 -15.80
C LYS A 91 10.21 10.54 -15.69
N VAL A 92 8.99 10.65 -16.19
CA VAL A 92 8.01 9.55 -16.23
C VAL A 92 7.35 9.47 -17.60
N LYS A 93 6.73 8.33 -17.90
CA LYS A 93 5.83 8.23 -19.06
C LYS A 93 4.63 9.14 -18.84
N ALA A 94 4.31 9.97 -19.82
CA ALA A 94 3.16 10.85 -19.75
C ALA A 94 1.87 10.01 -19.61
N VAL A 95 1.03 10.40 -18.65
CA VAL A 95 -0.27 9.77 -18.42
C VAL A 95 -1.30 10.56 -19.20
N PHE A 96 -1.68 10.05 -20.38
CA PHE A 96 -2.81 10.56 -21.13
C PHE A 96 -3.96 9.55 -21.04
N SER A 97 -5.13 10.04 -20.64
CA SER A 97 -6.39 9.29 -20.60
C SER A 97 -6.97 9.10 -21.99
#